data_AF-A0A0Q6SV23-F1
#
_entry.id   AF-A0A0Q6SV23-F1
#
_cell.length_a   1.000
_cell.length_b   1.000
_cell.length_c   1.000
_cell.angle_alpha   90.00
_cell.angle_beta   90.00
_cell.angle_gamma   90.00
#
_symmetry.space_group_name_H-M   'P 1'
#
loop_
_entity.id
_entity.type
_entity.pdbx_description
1 polymer ?
#
loop_
_entity_poly.entity_id
_entity_poly.type
_entity_poly.pdbx_seq_one_letter_code
_entity_poly.pdbx_strand_id
1 'polypeptide(L)'
;MPKKKSKQKWSQDVTDNSDAMDLEGGVFKQRSAKKIADSLKHSAEESPGRKASPFQSAMSMLTFYINRAGKQLSRSRLATLNRAKDELRKDFGKQPKR
;
A
#
# COMPACT_ATOMS: atom_id res chain seq x y z
N MET A 1 -15.40 -10.91 -29.11
CA MET A 1 -14.34 -10.92 -28.06
C MET A 1 -14.92 -10.47 -26.73
N PRO A 2 -14.79 -11.23 -25.63
CA PRO A 2 -15.25 -10.78 -24.31
C PRO A 2 -14.27 -9.74 -23.73
N LYS A 3 -14.71 -8.49 -23.55
CA LYS A 3 -13.89 -7.47 -22.85
C LYS A 3 -13.68 -7.92 -21.40
N LYS A 4 -12.41 -8.15 -20.99
CA LYS A 4 -12.06 -8.35 -19.57
C LYS A 4 -12.54 -7.14 -18.78
N LYS A 5 -13.56 -7.32 -17.91
CA LYS A 5 -13.96 -6.29 -16.95
C LYS A 5 -12.77 -6.03 -16.02
N SER A 6 -12.11 -4.88 -16.17
CA SER A 6 -11.04 -4.49 -15.26
C SER A 6 -11.64 -4.23 -13.87
N LYS A 7 -11.06 -4.84 -12.83
CA LYS A 7 -11.40 -4.55 -11.43
C LYS A 7 -10.79 -3.20 -10.98
N GLN A 8 -11.05 -2.14 -11.75
CA GLN A 8 -10.80 -0.76 -11.35
C GLN A 8 -11.99 -0.23 -10.52
N LYS A 9 -11.87 0.97 -9.94
CA LYS A 9 -12.87 1.61 -9.07
C LYS A 9 -13.11 0.95 -7.68
N TRP A 10 -12.05 0.51 -6.97
CA TRP A 10 -11.97 0.63 -5.49
C TRP A 10 -10.52 0.68 -4.93
N SER A 11 -9.56 1.16 -5.74
CA SER A 11 -8.37 1.87 -5.26
C SER A 11 -8.61 3.38 -5.39
N GLN A 12 -8.90 3.81 -6.61
CA GLN A 12 -9.15 5.19 -7.04
C GLN A 12 -10.25 5.91 -6.24
N ASP A 13 -11.33 5.20 -5.92
CA ASP A 13 -12.48 5.73 -5.17
C ASP A 13 -12.14 6.16 -3.72
N VAL A 14 -11.08 5.57 -3.13
CA VAL A 14 -10.49 6.04 -1.86
C VAL A 14 -9.26 6.92 -2.11
N THR A 15 -8.65 6.85 -3.31
CA THR A 15 -7.67 7.86 -3.73
C THR A 15 -8.27 9.26 -3.71
N ASP A 16 -9.45 9.41 -4.31
CA ASP A 16 -10.16 10.69 -4.44
C ASP A 16 -10.69 11.25 -3.10
N ASN A 17 -10.67 10.46 -2.01
CA ASN A 17 -11.33 10.79 -0.75
C ASN A 17 -10.41 10.80 0.50
N SER A 18 -9.16 10.31 0.46
CA SER A 18 -8.35 10.14 1.69
C SER A 18 -6.83 10.10 1.47
N ASP A 19 -6.17 11.28 1.45
CA ASP A 19 -4.71 11.48 1.60
C ASP A 19 -3.82 10.54 0.75
N ALA A 20 -4.34 10.11 -0.40
CA ALA A 20 -3.74 9.05 -1.17
C ALA A 20 -2.75 9.61 -2.19
N MET A 21 -1.53 9.13 -2.07
CA MET A 21 -0.49 9.36 -3.04
C MET A 21 -0.85 8.74 -4.39
N ASP A 22 -0.23 9.24 -5.47
CA ASP A 22 -0.39 8.67 -6.80
C ASP A 22 0.31 7.31 -6.86
N LEU A 23 -0.42 6.27 -6.48
CA LEU A 23 0.10 4.92 -6.34
C LEU A 23 0.27 4.30 -7.72
N GLU A 24 1.52 4.22 -8.16
CA GLU A 24 1.91 3.52 -9.38
C GLU A 24 1.15 2.18 -9.51
N GLY A 25 0.54 1.94 -10.67
CA GLY A 25 -0.58 1.01 -10.89
C GLY A 25 -0.33 -0.49 -10.67
N GLY A 26 0.68 -0.86 -9.88
CA GLY A 26 1.08 -2.22 -9.58
C GLY A 26 1.78 -2.45 -8.22
N VAL A 27 1.97 -1.45 -7.34
CA VAL A 27 2.70 -1.62 -6.07
C VAL A 27 2.23 -2.85 -5.27
N PHE A 28 0.95 -2.90 -4.90
CA PHE A 28 0.37 -4.06 -4.19
C PHE A 28 0.25 -5.35 -5.02
N LYS A 29 0.64 -5.35 -6.31
CA LYS A 29 0.71 -6.56 -7.17
C LYS A 29 2.08 -7.24 -7.10
N GLN A 30 3.14 -6.54 -6.68
CA GLN A 30 4.50 -7.06 -6.57
C GLN A 30 4.61 -8.29 -5.62
N ARG A 31 5.69 -9.08 -5.71
CA ARG A 31 5.91 -10.30 -4.88
C ARG A 31 6.86 -10.11 -3.70
N SER A 32 7.67 -9.04 -3.67
CA SER A 32 8.62 -8.76 -2.57
C SER A 32 8.00 -7.80 -1.55
N ALA A 33 8.15 -8.12 -0.26
CA ALA A 33 7.73 -7.23 0.82
C ALA A 33 8.50 -5.90 0.83
N LYS A 34 9.82 -5.95 0.59
CA LYS A 34 10.66 -4.74 0.55
C LYS A 34 10.29 -3.82 -0.61
N LYS A 35 10.12 -4.33 -1.84
CA LYS A 35 9.73 -3.46 -2.97
C LYS A 35 8.37 -2.78 -2.77
N ILE A 36 7.42 -3.44 -2.08
CA ILE A 36 6.14 -2.81 -1.68
C ILE A 36 6.40 -1.66 -0.69
N ALA A 37 7.31 -1.83 0.27
CA ALA A 37 7.70 -0.78 1.20
C ALA A 37 8.45 0.37 0.51
N ASP A 38 9.45 0.07 -0.33
CA ASP A 38 10.22 1.05 -1.11
C ASP A 38 9.29 1.94 -1.96
N SER A 39 8.38 1.33 -2.74
CA SER A 39 7.41 2.07 -3.56
C SER A 39 6.42 2.88 -2.72
N LEU A 40 5.89 2.32 -1.62
CA LEU A 40 4.98 3.07 -0.74
C LEU A 40 5.67 4.24 -0.04
N LYS A 41 6.95 4.08 0.34
CA LYS A 41 7.78 5.16 0.88
C LYS A 41 7.96 6.26 -0.16
N HIS A 42 8.38 5.92 -1.38
CA HIS A 42 8.64 6.88 -2.45
C HIS A 42 7.38 7.69 -2.81
N SER A 43 6.26 7.03 -3.10
CA SER A 43 4.98 7.72 -3.34
C SER A 43 4.57 8.60 -2.15
N ALA A 44 4.77 8.11 -0.91
CA ALA A 44 4.47 8.86 0.31
C ALA A 44 5.41 10.04 0.57
N GLU A 45 6.61 10.06 -0.01
CA GLU A 45 7.58 11.15 0.08
C GLU A 45 7.33 12.23 -1.00
N GLU A 46 6.85 11.84 -2.19
CA GLU A 46 6.58 12.76 -3.31
C GLU A 46 5.24 13.51 -3.22
N SER A 47 4.17 12.90 -2.69
CA SER A 47 2.82 13.47 -2.71
C SER A 47 2.73 14.89 -2.10
N PRO A 48 2.33 15.94 -2.84
CA PRO A 48 2.10 17.26 -2.27
C PRO A 48 0.80 17.30 -1.45
N GLY A 49 0.75 18.12 -0.40
CA GLY A 49 -0.51 18.39 0.35
C GLY A 49 -0.88 17.41 1.47
N ARG A 50 -0.02 16.45 1.82
CA ARG A 50 -0.20 15.51 2.96
C ARG A 50 -0.62 16.19 4.26
N LYS A 51 -1.61 15.63 4.97
CA LYS A 51 -1.99 16.02 6.34
C LYS A 51 -1.27 15.22 7.44
N ALA A 52 -0.58 14.14 7.07
CA ALA A 52 0.13 13.24 7.97
C ALA A 52 1.59 12.99 7.53
N SER A 53 2.42 12.43 8.41
CA SER A 53 3.80 12.08 8.05
C SER A 53 3.84 10.97 6.99
N PRO A 54 4.85 10.94 6.09
CA PRO A 54 4.95 9.94 5.02
C PRO A 54 4.84 8.49 5.52
N PHE A 55 5.46 8.18 6.67
CA PHE A 55 5.33 6.88 7.33
C PHE A 55 3.87 6.55 7.72
N GLN A 56 3.13 7.50 8.29
CA GLN A 56 1.72 7.28 8.68
C GLN A 56 0.85 7.02 7.46
N SER A 57 1.03 7.77 6.38
CA SER A 57 0.27 7.58 5.14
C SER A 57 0.60 6.24 4.48
N ALA A 58 1.88 5.89 4.32
CA ALA A 58 2.31 4.60 3.77
C ALA A 58 1.78 3.40 4.59
N MET A 59 1.88 3.48 5.92
CA MET A 59 1.38 2.45 6.85
C MET A 59 -0.14 2.33 6.83
N SER A 60 -0.86 3.46 6.75
CA SER A 60 -2.32 3.50 6.67
C SER A 60 -2.80 2.94 5.34
N MET A 61 -2.16 3.29 4.23
CA MET A 61 -2.48 2.82 2.88
C MET A 61 -2.25 1.30 2.73
N LEU A 62 -1.14 0.76 3.26
CA LEU A 62 -0.89 -0.68 3.31
C LEU A 62 -1.91 -1.42 4.20
N THR A 63 -2.27 -0.83 5.34
CA THR A 63 -3.27 -1.41 6.25
C THR A 63 -4.67 -1.38 5.65
N PHE A 64 -5.06 -0.28 5.01
CA PHE A 64 -6.28 -0.14 4.24
C PHE A 64 -6.35 -1.19 3.12
N TYR A 65 -5.30 -1.35 2.32
CA TYR A 65 -5.27 -2.37 1.26
C TYR A 65 -5.49 -3.79 1.80
N ILE A 66 -4.84 -4.14 2.91
CA ILE A 66 -5.02 -5.45 3.57
C ILE A 66 -6.48 -5.63 4.03
N ASN A 67 -7.08 -4.61 4.65
CA ASN A 67 -8.45 -4.66 5.16
C ASN A 67 -9.49 -4.72 4.02
N ARG A 68 -9.34 -3.89 2.97
CA ARG A 68 -10.22 -3.83 1.77
C ARG A 68 -10.11 -5.10 0.93
N ALA A 69 -8.93 -5.71 0.80
CA ALA A 69 -8.76 -6.96 0.06
C ALA A 69 -9.20 -8.19 0.87
N GLY A 70 -8.91 -8.24 2.17
CA GLY A 70 -9.46 -9.20 3.13
C GLY A 70 -9.45 -10.65 2.64
N LYS A 71 -10.64 -11.25 2.52
CA LYS A 71 -10.84 -12.65 2.08
C LYS A 71 -10.38 -12.94 0.64
N GLN A 72 -10.05 -11.92 -0.18
CA GLN A 72 -9.48 -12.11 -1.53
C GLN A 72 -7.94 -12.33 -1.50
N LEU A 73 -7.28 -12.16 -0.35
CA LEU A 73 -5.86 -12.43 -0.20
C LEU A 73 -5.61 -13.90 0.19
N SER A 74 -4.66 -14.56 -0.47
CA SER A 74 -4.12 -15.84 0.02
C SER A 74 -3.35 -15.61 1.33
N ARG A 75 -3.24 -16.65 2.18
CA ARG A 75 -2.43 -16.59 3.41
C ARG A 75 -0.98 -16.15 3.13
N SER A 76 -0.40 -16.66 2.04
CA SER A 76 0.94 -16.25 1.58
C SER A 76 1.03 -14.78 1.21
N ARG A 77 0.00 -14.22 0.56
CA ARG A 77 -0.04 -12.80 0.20
C ARG A 77 -0.25 -11.89 1.41
N LEU A 78 -1.12 -12.29 2.33
CA LEU A 78 -1.30 -11.60 3.61
C LEU A 78 0.02 -11.56 4.41
N ALA A 79 0.79 -12.65 4.41
CA ALA A 79 2.13 -12.68 5.01
C ALA A 79 3.12 -11.73 4.31
N THR A 80 3.14 -11.66 2.97
CA THR A 80 3.96 -10.66 2.23
C THR A 80 3.59 -9.23 2.62
N LEU A 81 2.30 -8.91 2.68
CA LEU A 81 1.80 -7.56 2.97
C LEU A 81 1.99 -7.16 4.44
N ASN A 82 1.93 -8.11 5.38
CA ASN A 82 2.30 -7.84 6.77
C ASN A 82 3.81 -7.63 6.91
N ARG A 83 4.67 -8.44 6.27
CA ARG A 83 6.12 -8.20 6.22
C ARG A 83 6.46 -6.82 5.63
N ALA A 84 5.70 -6.34 4.64
CA ALA A 84 5.90 -4.99 4.09
C ALA A 84 5.64 -3.87 5.11
N LYS A 85 4.84 -4.09 6.17
CA LYS A 85 4.71 -3.15 7.29
C LYS A 85 6.01 -3.06 8.12
N ASP A 86 6.73 -4.18 8.23
CA ASP A 86 7.95 -4.25 9.03
C ASP A 86 9.17 -3.76 8.25
N GLU A 87 9.22 -3.96 6.93
CA GLU A 87 10.15 -3.24 6.05
C GLU A 87 9.88 -1.73 6.11
N LEU A 88 8.62 -1.26 5.92
CA LEU A 88 8.26 0.16 6.07
C LEU A 88 8.66 0.76 7.43
N ARG A 89 8.69 -0.02 8.52
CA ARG A 89 9.19 0.47 9.81
C ARG A 89 10.69 0.71 9.75
N LYS A 90 11.47 -0.25 9.26
CA LYS A 90 12.93 -0.10 9.06
C LYS A 90 13.27 1.06 8.13
N ASP A 91 12.60 1.14 6.97
CA ASP A 91 12.87 2.12 5.92
C ASP A 91 12.57 3.57 6.35
N PHE A 92 11.79 3.75 7.43
CA PHE A 92 11.50 5.04 8.11
C PHE A 92 12.13 5.15 9.52
N GLY A 93 13.10 4.29 9.88
CA GLY A 93 13.81 4.33 11.17
C GLY A 93 12.93 4.05 12.40
N LYS A 94 11.72 3.54 12.22
CA LYS A 94 10.81 3.16 13.30
C LYS A 94 11.18 1.76 13.80
N GLN A 95 11.15 1.56 15.11
CA GLN A 95 11.27 0.22 15.69
C GLN A 95 10.19 -0.72 15.11
N PRO A 96 10.53 -1.96 14.73
CA PRO A 96 9.52 -2.96 14.35
C PRO A 96 8.59 -3.20 15.55
N LYS A 97 7.29 -3.31 15.30
CA LYS A 97 6.33 -3.51 16.39
C LYS A 97 6.41 -4.98 16.84
N ARG A 98 7.00 -5.19 18.04
CA ARG A 98 6.91 -6.46 18.78
C ARG A 98 5.45 -6.85 19.04
#